data_AF-A0A2N2KL91-F1
#
_entry.id   AF-A0A2N2KL91-F1
#
_cell.length_a   1.000
_cell.length_b   1.000
_cell.length_c   1.000
_cell.angle_alpha   90.00
_cell.angle_beta   90.00
_cell.angle_gamma   90.00
#
_symmetry.space_group_name_H-M   'P 1'
#
loop_
_entity.id
_entity.type
_entity.pdbx_description
1 polymer ?
#
loop_
_entity_poly.entity_id
_entity_poly.type
_entity_poly.pdbx_seq_one_letter_code
_entity_poly.pdbx_strand_id
1 'polypeptide(L)'
;MGEKMKKRLTFVVLSLIVALTLTSIPAFSYTITNIEAKGIYTYGNTGFYLGTVIGVNDSIAVLEEVLAQLGYNVDVVTSSKVDAPSTSSPAGSDFPLYMTYTDENKSGTWATFQSPETSSGAALVDYYVVKGANEFALYRVNIPAAFGTWNVENLRTPNGKNNPEISHFSGYDPPQPVPEPATMLLFGLGLVGLAGIRRKFKK
;
A
#
# COMPACT_ATOMS: atom_id res chain seq x y z
N MET A 1 52.94 16.84 -0.86
CA MET A 1 51.88 15.90 -0.41
C MET A 1 52.08 14.56 -1.13
N GLY A 2 52.43 13.49 -0.42
CA GLY A 2 52.78 12.19 -1.03
C GLY A 2 51.58 11.49 -1.68
N GLU A 3 51.86 10.64 -2.68
CA GLU A 3 50.84 9.92 -3.46
C GLU A 3 49.86 9.12 -2.58
N LYS A 4 50.35 8.54 -1.47
CA LYS A 4 49.55 7.83 -0.47
C LYS A 4 48.50 8.73 0.22
N MET A 5 48.79 10.01 0.38
CA MET A 5 47.90 10.99 1.02
C MET A 5 46.81 11.46 0.04
N LYS A 6 47.14 11.60 -1.25
CA LYS A 6 46.14 11.91 -2.30
C LYS A 6 45.10 10.80 -2.43
N LYS A 7 45.51 9.52 -2.47
CA LYS A 7 44.58 8.37 -2.56
C LYS A 7 43.63 8.28 -1.36
N ARG A 8 44.12 8.55 -0.14
CA ARG A 8 43.28 8.59 1.07
C ARG A 8 42.26 9.72 1.04
N LEU A 9 42.66 10.92 0.62
CA LEU A 9 41.76 12.07 0.51
C LEU A 9 40.66 11.84 -0.54
N THR A 10 41.01 11.27 -1.70
CA THR A 10 40.03 10.94 -2.75
C THR A 10 39.01 9.91 -2.26
N PHE A 11 39.44 8.88 -1.52
CA PHE A 11 38.52 7.87 -0.99
C PHE A 11 37.55 8.46 0.04
N VAL A 12 38.04 9.33 0.94
CA VAL A 12 37.20 10.00 1.94
C VAL A 12 36.18 10.93 1.27
N VAL A 13 36.59 11.71 0.28
CA VAL A 13 35.68 12.61 -0.45
C VAL A 13 34.63 11.81 -1.24
N LEU A 14 35.01 10.70 -1.87
CA LEU A 14 34.07 9.85 -2.59
C LEU A 14 33.08 9.17 -1.64
N SER A 15 33.53 8.68 -0.49
CA SER A 15 32.65 8.14 0.55
C SER A 15 31.72 9.20 1.13
N LEU A 16 32.18 10.45 1.29
CA LEU A 16 31.35 11.55 1.77
C LEU A 16 30.30 11.97 0.74
N ILE A 17 30.66 11.99 -0.56
CA ILE A 17 29.72 12.28 -1.65
C ILE A 17 28.68 11.16 -1.74
N VAL A 18 29.09 9.89 -1.67
CA VAL A 18 28.15 8.75 -1.65
C VAL A 18 27.22 8.83 -0.43
N ALA A 19 27.76 9.17 0.75
CA ALA A 19 26.97 9.38 1.97
C ALA A 19 26.04 10.61 1.90
N LEU A 20 26.41 11.68 1.16
CA LEU A 20 25.54 12.83 0.94
C LEU A 20 24.48 12.60 -0.14
N THR A 21 24.76 11.72 -1.12
CA THR A 21 23.77 11.28 -2.13
C THR A 21 22.85 10.18 -1.61
N LEU A 22 23.18 9.59 -0.46
CA LEU A 22 22.28 8.71 0.28
C LEU A 22 21.15 9.55 0.90
N THR A 23 20.14 9.72 0.06
CA THR A 23 18.72 9.87 0.38
C THR A 23 18.30 11.19 1.05
N SER A 24 18.32 12.29 0.30
CA SER A 24 17.25 13.27 0.47
C SER A 24 15.97 12.64 -0.09
N ILE A 25 15.26 11.87 0.74
CA ILE A 25 13.88 11.51 0.41
C ILE A 25 13.14 12.86 0.37
N PRO A 26 12.53 13.24 -0.76
CA PRO A 26 11.75 14.47 -0.80
C PRO A 26 10.70 14.36 0.30
N ALA A 27 10.71 15.31 1.24
CA ALA A 27 9.68 15.38 2.27
C ALA A 27 8.37 15.75 1.56
N PHE A 28 7.54 14.74 1.28
CA PHE A 28 6.18 14.98 0.81
C PHE A 28 5.42 15.62 1.97
N SER A 29 4.96 16.85 1.76
CA SER A 29 4.06 17.48 2.73
C SER A 29 2.63 17.09 2.37
N TYR A 30 2.04 16.21 3.17
CA TYR A 30 0.61 15.90 3.10
C TYR A 30 -0.05 16.14 4.45
N THR A 31 -1.37 16.22 4.44
CA THR A 31 -2.17 16.37 5.65
C THR A 31 -3.25 15.30 5.65
N ILE A 32 -3.30 14.52 6.73
CA ILE A 32 -4.40 13.62 7.02
C ILE A 32 -5.48 14.45 7.72
N THR A 33 -6.66 14.48 7.14
CA THR A 33 -7.82 15.18 7.69
C THR A 33 -8.97 14.20 7.89
N ASN A 34 -9.97 14.62 8.67
CA ASN A 34 -11.22 13.86 8.88
C ASN A 34 -10.94 12.42 9.36
N ILE A 35 -10.30 12.25 10.52
CA ILE A 35 -10.00 10.92 11.08
C ILE A 35 -11.26 10.25 11.68
N GLU A 36 -12.40 10.96 11.69
CA GLU A 36 -13.67 10.46 12.18
C GLU A 36 -14.66 10.24 11.04
N ALA A 37 -15.50 9.21 11.17
CA ALA A 37 -16.57 8.95 10.22
C ALA A 37 -17.54 10.15 10.17
N LYS A 38 -17.81 10.65 8.96
CA LYS A 38 -18.82 11.69 8.73
C LYS A 38 -20.22 11.10 8.89
N GLY A 39 -20.68 10.93 10.13
CA GLY A 39 -22.07 10.60 10.43
C GLY A 39 -22.64 9.41 9.64
N ILE A 40 -23.93 9.50 9.29
CA ILE A 40 -24.63 8.51 8.46
C ILE A 40 -24.35 8.84 6.99
N TYR A 41 -23.66 7.95 6.30
CA TYR A 41 -23.44 8.06 4.86
C TYR A 41 -24.74 7.73 4.09
N THR A 42 -24.95 8.41 2.97
CA THR A 42 -26.07 8.09 2.06
C THR A 42 -25.83 6.73 1.41
N TYR A 43 -24.57 6.42 1.13
CA TYR A 43 -24.13 5.14 0.57
C TYR A 43 -23.22 4.39 1.54
N GLY A 44 -23.36 3.06 1.62
CA GLY A 44 -22.46 2.24 2.42
C GLY A 44 -21.05 2.21 1.82
N ASN A 45 -20.03 2.22 2.68
CA ASN A 45 -18.66 1.84 2.33
C ASN A 45 -18.36 0.49 2.99
N THR A 46 -17.69 -0.42 2.27
CA THR A 46 -17.16 -1.62 2.91
C THR A 46 -15.92 -1.24 3.73
N GLY A 47 -15.90 -1.53 5.02
CA GLY A 47 -14.75 -1.25 5.88
C GLY A 47 -14.82 0.07 6.66
N PHE A 48 -13.74 0.36 7.38
CA PHE A 48 -13.58 1.50 8.26
C PHE A 48 -12.83 2.61 7.54
N TYR A 49 -13.39 3.81 7.57
CA TYR A 49 -12.72 5.01 7.09
C TYR A 49 -11.56 5.38 8.04
N LEU A 50 -10.36 5.55 7.49
CA LEU A 50 -9.16 5.88 8.25
C LEU A 50 -8.78 7.37 8.16
N GLY A 51 -9.19 8.05 7.08
CA GLY A 51 -8.94 9.47 6.89
C GLY A 51 -8.90 9.88 5.41
N THR A 52 -8.84 11.19 5.17
CA THR A 52 -8.65 11.78 3.84
C THR A 52 -7.28 12.43 3.75
N VAL A 53 -6.52 12.06 2.72
CA VAL A 53 -5.18 12.57 2.44
C VAL A 53 -5.25 13.61 1.32
N ILE A 54 -4.68 14.79 1.57
CA ILE A 54 -4.76 15.94 0.67
C ILE A 54 -3.38 16.28 0.10
N GLY A 55 -3.34 16.64 -1.18
CA GLY A 55 -2.17 17.27 -1.81
C GLY A 55 -1.13 16.30 -2.40
N VAL A 56 -1.40 15.00 -2.36
CA VAL A 56 -0.53 13.95 -2.89
C VAL A 56 -1.33 12.88 -3.64
N ASN A 57 -0.66 12.13 -4.51
CA ASN A 57 -1.23 10.95 -5.16
C ASN A 57 -1.11 9.72 -4.25
N ASP A 58 -2.01 8.77 -4.44
CA ASP A 58 -2.13 7.50 -3.71
C ASP A 58 -1.10 6.47 -4.20
N SER A 59 0.18 6.82 -4.16
CA SER A 59 1.24 5.83 -4.38
C SER A 59 1.35 4.89 -3.17
N ILE A 60 1.91 3.68 -3.40
CA ILE A 60 2.19 2.72 -2.32
C ILE A 60 3.02 3.38 -1.20
N ALA A 61 4.07 4.13 -1.55
CA ALA A 61 4.91 4.82 -0.57
C ALA A 61 4.13 5.83 0.28
N VAL A 62 3.21 6.59 -0.31
CA VAL A 62 2.35 7.53 0.45
C VAL A 62 1.40 6.76 1.36
N LEU A 63 0.82 5.66 0.87
CA LEU A 63 -0.09 4.83 1.65
C LEU A 63 0.60 4.22 2.87
N GLU A 64 1.78 3.62 2.70
CA GLU A 64 2.58 3.04 3.79
C GLU A 64 2.95 4.10 4.84
N GLU A 65 3.34 5.29 4.39
CA GLU A 65 3.66 6.39 5.30
C GLU A 65 2.43 6.86 6.09
N VAL A 66 1.28 7.03 5.43
CA VAL A 66 0.00 7.39 6.06
C VAL A 66 -0.41 6.32 7.07
N LEU A 67 -0.32 5.04 6.71
CA LEU A 67 -0.64 3.92 7.59
C LEU A 67 0.27 3.88 8.81
N ALA A 68 1.59 4.09 8.61
CA ALA A 68 2.56 4.17 9.69
C ALA A 68 2.26 5.34 10.65
N GLN A 69 1.88 6.51 10.14
CA GLN A 69 1.47 7.66 10.97
C GLN A 69 0.21 7.37 11.80
N LEU A 70 -0.71 6.56 11.26
CA LEU A 70 -1.91 6.09 11.95
C LEU A 70 -1.63 4.92 12.92
N GLY A 71 -0.38 4.46 13.03
CA GLY A 71 0.03 3.38 13.92
C GLY A 71 -0.13 1.98 13.34
N TYR A 72 -0.37 1.84 12.03
CA TYR A 72 -0.41 0.57 11.32
C TYR A 72 0.95 0.26 10.71
N ASN A 73 1.56 -0.86 11.11
CA ASN A 73 2.74 -1.40 10.44
C ASN A 73 2.27 -2.38 9.36
N VAL A 74 2.17 -1.89 8.12
CA VAL A 74 1.71 -2.69 6.97
C VAL A 74 2.81 -2.66 5.92
N ASP A 75 3.09 -3.83 5.36
CA ASP A 75 3.91 -3.98 4.15
C ASP A 75 2.92 -4.18 3.00
N VAL A 76 2.71 -3.16 2.19
CA VAL A 76 1.70 -3.20 1.11
C VAL A 76 2.38 -3.75 -0.13
N VAL A 77 2.07 -4.98 -0.48
CA VAL A 77 2.85 -5.75 -1.46
C VAL A 77 2.40 -5.47 -2.88
N THR A 78 1.10 -5.48 -3.13
CA THR A 78 0.54 -5.30 -4.47
C THR A 78 -0.60 -4.30 -4.51
N SER A 79 -0.85 -3.74 -5.69
CA SER A 79 -1.96 -2.83 -5.90
C SER A 79 -2.59 -3.05 -7.27
N SER A 80 -3.90 -2.86 -7.34
CA SER A 80 -4.63 -2.78 -8.60
C SER A 80 -5.45 -1.51 -8.63
N LYS A 81 -5.45 -0.84 -9.77
CA LYS A 81 -6.11 0.46 -9.96
C LYS A 81 -7.09 0.41 -11.13
N VAL A 82 -8.23 1.06 -10.95
CA VAL A 82 -9.22 1.31 -12.01
C VAL A 82 -9.43 2.81 -12.14
N ASP A 83 -9.04 3.38 -13.28
CA ASP A 83 -9.28 4.77 -13.62
C ASP A 83 -10.68 4.96 -14.17
N ALA A 84 -11.47 5.85 -13.58
CA ALA A 84 -12.80 6.16 -14.06
C ALA A 84 -12.75 6.85 -15.44
N PRO A 85 -13.69 6.56 -16.37
CA PRO A 85 -14.88 5.73 -16.19
C PRO A 85 -14.67 4.24 -16.55
N SER A 86 -13.44 3.73 -16.55
CA SER A 86 -13.17 2.31 -16.85
C SER A 86 -13.79 1.40 -15.79
N THR A 87 -14.26 0.23 -16.17
CA THR A 87 -14.89 -0.73 -15.25
C THR A 87 -13.97 -1.86 -14.82
N SER A 88 -12.71 -1.86 -15.26
CA SER A 88 -11.72 -2.88 -14.93
C SER A 88 -10.30 -2.33 -14.91
N SER A 89 -9.42 -3.00 -14.17
CA SER A 89 -7.99 -2.68 -14.15
C SER A 89 -7.34 -2.99 -15.50
N PRO A 90 -6.19 -2.38 -15.82
CA PRO A 90 -5.41 -2.73 -17.01
C PRO A 90 -5.01 -4.21 -17.00
N ALA A 91 -4.91 -4.81 -18.19
CA ALA A 91 -4.37 -6.16 -18.32
C ALA A 91 -2.94 -6.23 -17.76
N GLY A 92 -2.66 -7.26 -16.96
CA GLY A 92 -1.35 -7.45 -16.32
C GLY A 92 -1.20 -6.77 -14.95
N SER A 93 -2.28 -6.24 -14.36
CA SER A 93 -2.28 -5.86 -12.94
C SER A 93 -2.05 -7.08 -12.03
N ASP A 94 -1.50 -6.84 -10.84
CA ASP A 94 -1.17 -7.91 -9.87
C ASP A 94 -2.39 -8.78 -9.52
N PHE A 95 -3.57 -8.15 -9.47
CA PHE A 95 -4.85 -8.83 -9.44
C PHE A 95 -5.88 -8.08 -10.30
N PRO A 96 -6.87 -8.78 -10.88
CA PRO A 96 -7.95 -8.14 -11.61
C PRO A 96 -8.83 -7.39 -10.62
N LEU A 97 -9.21 -6.16 -10.98
CA LEU A 97 -10.14 -5.35 -10.20
C LEU A 97 -11.23 -4.85 -11.14
N TYR A 98 -12.48 -4.96 -10.71
CA TYR A 98 -13.67 -4.56 -11.46
C TYR A 98 -14.48 -3.59 -10.63
N MET A 99 -15.10 -2.62 -11.30
CA MET A 99 -15.92 -1.60 -10.67
C MET A 99 -17.27 -1.44 -11.35
N THR A 100 -18.26 -1.09 -10.55
CA THR A 100 -19.50 -0.48 -11.02
C THR A 100 -19.59 0.96 -10.55
N TYR A 101 -20.38 1.76 -11.25
CA TYR A 101 -20.62 3.17 -10.94
C TYR A 101 -22.11 3.44 -10.85
N THR A 102 -22.49 4.18 -9.82
CA THR A 102 -23.85 4.68 -9.57
C THR A 102 -23.78 6.17 -9.21
N ASP A 103 -24.93 6.85 -9.26
CA ASP A 103 -25.09 8.25 -8.86
C ASP A 103 -24.06 9.21 -9.49
N GLU A 104 -23.88 9.12 -10.81
CA GLU A 104 -22.93 9.97 -11.55
C GLU A 104 -21.47 9.76 -11.08
N ASN A 105 -21.04 8.50 -10.95
CA ASN A 105 -19.68 8.12 -10.53
C ASN A 105 -19.32 8.56 -9.10
N LYS A 106 -20.31 8.64 -8.20
CA LYS A 106 -20.11 9.02 -6.78
C LYS A 106 -20.18 7.82 -5.83
N SER A 107 -20.68 6.69 -6.30
CA SER A 107 -20.81 5.48 -5.52
C SER A 107 -20.70 4.27 -6.44
N GLY A 108 -20.57 3.08 -5.87
CA GLY A 108 -20.64 1.84 -6.62
C GLY A 108 -20.16 0.63 -5.85
N THR A 109 -19.84 -0.43 -6.59
CA THR A 109 -19.23 -1.65 -6.08
C THR A 109 -17.85 -1.87 -6.68
N TRP A 110 -17.05 -2.68 -6.00
CA TRP A 110 -15.79 -3.21 -6.51
C TRP A 110 -15.75 -4.73 -6.29
N ALA A 111 -15.01 -5.45 -7.13
CA ALA A 111 -14.75 -6.88 -6.99
C ALA A 111 -13.41 -7.26 -7.62
N THR A 112 -12.75 -8.29 -7.10
CA THR A 112 -11.52 -8.88 -7.67
C THR A 112 -11.79 -10.10 -8.53
N PHE A 113 -13.04 -10.26 -8.96
CA PHE A 113 -13.53 -11.30 -9.84
C PHE A 113 -14.60 -10.71 -10.77
N GLN A 114 -14.74 -11.25 -11.98
CA GLN A 114 -15.62 -10.69 -12.98
C GLN A 114 -17.09 -11.04 -12.71
N SER A 115 -17.35 -12.26 -12.22
CA SER A 115 -18.69 -12.72 -11.84
C SER A 115 -18.64 -13.65 -10.63
N PRO A 116 -19.74 -13.79 -9.86
CA PRO A 116 -19.79 -14.66 -8.68
C PRO A 116 -19.36 -16.10 -8.96
N GLU A 117 -19.62 -16.61 -10.17
CA GLU A 117 -19.22 -17.95 -10.63
C GLU A 117 -17.70 -18.10 -10.78
N THR A 118 -16.99 -16.98 -10.95
CA THR A 118 -15.51 -16.91 -11.08
C THR A 118 -14.80 -16.51 -9.79
N SER A 119 -15.49 -16.52 -8.64
CA SER A 119 -14.94 -16.08 -7.35
C SER A 119 -13.82 -16.98 -6.79
N SER A 120 -13.65 -18.19 -7.33
CA SER A 120 -12.58 -19.09 -6.92
C SER A 120 -11.20 -18.49 -7.26
N GLY A 121 -10.40 -18.20 -6.24
CA GLY A 121 -9.08 -17.59 -6.39
C GLY A 121 -9.09 -16.06 -6.46
N ALA A 122 -10.22 -15.41 -6.15
CA ALA A 122 -10.29 -13.96 -6.08
C ALA A 122 -9.31 -13.40 -5.04
N ALA A 123 -8.59 -12.34 -5.42
CA ALA A 123 -7.68 -11.66 -4.51
C ALA A 123 -8.45 -10.95 -3.40
N LEU A 124 -7.92 -10.94 -2.18
CA LEU A 124 -8.51 -10.20 -1.08
C LEU A 124 -7.95 -8.79 -1.04
N VAL A 125 -8.79 -7.82 -0.70
CA VAL A 125 -8.44 -6.42 -0.48
C VAL A 125 -8.54 -6.13 1.01
N ASP A 126 -7.45 -5.64 1.61
CA ASP A 126 -7.39 -5.23 3.02
C ASP A 126 -7.52 -3.71 3.16
N TYR A 127 -6.90 -2.96 2.24
CA TYR A 127 -7.03 -1.52 2.16
C TYR A 127 -7.51 -1.12 0.78
N TYR A 128 -8.29 -0.05 0.71
CA TYR A 128 -8.58 0.59 -0.57
C TYR A 128 -8.65 2.10 -0.44
N VAL A 129 -8.44 2.73 -1.58
CA VAL A 129 -8.46 4.18 -1.73
C VAL A 129 -9.51 4.54 -2.78
N VAL A 130 -10.30 5.56 -2.44
CA VAL A 130 -11.19 6.25 -3.39
C VAL A 130 -10.60 7.63 -3.62
N LYS A 131 -10.13 7.91 -4.84
CA LYS A 131 -9.58 9.23 -5.21
C LYS A 131 -10.59 10.05 -5.98
N GLY A 132 -10.62 11.35 -5.70
CA GLY A 132 -11.37 12.33 -6.46
C GLY A 132 -10.80 13.72 -6.22
N ALA A 133 -10.76 14.54 -7.27
CA ALA A 133 -10.06 15.84 -7.24
C ALA A 133 -8.60 15.70 -6.74
N ASN A 134 -8.20 16.53 -5.76
CA ASN A 134 -6.81 16.62 -5.26
C ASN A 134 -6.58 15.84 -3.94
N GLU A 135 -7.48 14.93 -3.59
CA GLU A 135 -7.44 14.18 -2.34
C GLU A 135 -7.95 12.75 -2.53
N PHE A 136 -7.70 11.90 -1.53
CA PHE A 136 -8.19 10.54 -1.53
C PHE A 136 -8.61 10.09 -0.13
N ALA A 137 -9.62 9.25 -0.06
CA ALA A 137 -10.14 8.67 1.17
C ALA A 137 -9.60 7.25 1.31
N LEU A 138 -9.01 6.96 2.47
CA LEU A 138 -8.43 5.67 2.80
C LEU A 138 -9.39 4.88 3.68
N TYR A 139 -9.58 3.61 3.33
CA TYR A 139 -10.41 2.68 4.07
C TYR A 139 -9.66 1.38 4.35
N ARG A 140 -9.98 0.77 5.50
CA ARG A 140 -9.55 -0.59 5.86
C ARG A 140 -10.74 -1.52 5.92
N VAL A 141 -10.69 -2.61 5.16
CA VAL A 141 -11.70 -3.66 5.20
C VAL A 141 -11.54 -4.45 6.50
N ASN A 142 -12.61 -4.58 7.30
CA ASN A 142 -12.55 -5.26 8.61
C ASN A 142 -12.03 -6.71 8.51
N ILE A 143 -12.54 -7.42 7.50
CA ILE A 143 -12.09 -8.76 7.12
C ILE A 143 -11.76 -8.66 5.64
N PRO A 144 -10.50 -8.85 5.22
CA PRO A 144 -10.11 -8.73 3.82
C PRO A 144 -11.09 -9.46 2.91
N ALA A 145 -11.58 -8.75 1.89
CA ALA A 145 -12.72 -9.19 1.08
C ALA A 145 -12.39 -9.09 -0.40
N ALA A 146 -13.02 -9.94 -1.21
CA ALA A 146 -12.88 -9.93 -2.67
C ALA A 146 -13.90 -9.01 -3.36
N PHE A 147 -14.83 -8.41 -2.61
CA PHE A 147 -15.82 -7.48 -3.13
C PHE A 147 -16.29 -6.51 -2.05
N GLY A 148 -16.85 -5.39 -2.46
CA GLY A 148 -17.41 -4.41 -1.54
C GLY A 148 -18.09 -3.25 -2.25
N THR A 149 -18.47 -2.25 -1.46
CA THR A 149 -19.03 -0.98 -1.90
C THR A 149 -18.06 0.16 -1.61
N TRP A 150 -18.18 1.23 -2.39
CA TRP A 150 -17.38 2.44 -2.25
C TRP A 150 -18.23 3.69 -2.54
N ASN A 151 -17.81 4.84 -2.01
CA ASN A 151 -18.34 6.16 -2.36
C ASN A 151 -17.33 7.29 -2.09
N VAL A 152 -17.67 8.49 -2.57
CA VAL A 152 -16.86 9.72 -2.46
C VAL A 152 -17.29 10.64 -1.30
N GLU A 153 -18.13 10.20 -0.36
CA GLU A 153 -18.71 11.08 0.67
C GLU A 153 -17.66 11.69 1.62
N ASN A 154 -16.55 10.96 1.78
CA ASN A 154 -15.37 11.41 2.54
C ASN A 154 -14.46 12.37 1.77
N LEU A 155 -14.73 12.59 0.48
CA LEU A 155 -14.00 13.54 -0.37
C LEU A 155 -14.71 14.89 -0.46
N ARG A 156 -13.95 15.94 -0.76
CA ARG A 156 -14.39 17.31 -0.96
C ARG A 156 -13.71 17.87 -2.20
N THR A 157 -14.49 18.62 -2.97
CA THR A 157 -13.94 19.55 -3.96
C THR A 157 -13.10 20.64 -3.27
N PRO A 158 -12.19 21.33 -3.97
CA PRO A 158 -11.36 22.39 -3.38
C PRO A 158 -12.13 23.50 -2.63
N ASN A 159 -13.42 23.69 -2.94
CA ASN A 159 -14.28 24.66 -2.28
C ASN A 159 -15.01 24.10 -1.04
N GLY A 160 -14.80 22.83 -0.68
CA GLY A 160 -15.42 22.16 0.46
C GLY A 160 -16.92 21.89 0.36
N LYS A 161 -17.58 22.33 -0.73
CA LYS A 161 -19.04 22.37 -0.84
C LYS A 161 -19.67 21.12 -1.41
N ASN A 162 -18.99 20.44 -2.33
CA ASN A 162 -19.53 19.28 -3.04
C ASN A 162 -18.55 18.10 -2.97
N ASN A 163 -19.11 16.89 -3.12
CA ASN A 163 -18.36 15.67 -3.35
C ASN A 163 -17.95 15.59 -4.84
N PRO A 164 -16.66 15.37 -5.15
CA PRO A 164 -16.19 15.23 -6.53
C PRO A 164 -16.67 13.89 -7.12
N GLU A 165 -16.69 13.76 -8.45
CA GLU A 165 -16.72 12.44 -9.08
C GLU A 165 -15.42 11.69 -8.76
N ILE A 166 -15.48 10.36 -8.73
CA ILE A 166 -14.28 9.53 -8.56
C ILE A 166 -13.35 9.71 -9.78
N SER A 167 -12.04 9.86 -9.52
CA SER A 167 -11.02 9.77 -10.55
C SER A 167 -10.56 8.33 -10.76
N HIS A 168 -10.34 7.60 -9.65
CA HIS A 168 -9.99 6.19 -9.68
C HIS A 168 -10.17 5.53 -8.31
N PHE A 169 -10.17 4.21 -8.33
CA PHE A 169 -10.13 3.35 -7.16
C PHE A 169 -8.83 2.53 -7.18
N SER A 170 -8.20 2.39 -6.02
CA SER A 170 -7.03 1.54 -5.82
C SER A 170 -7.33 0.53 -4.71
N GLY A 171 -7.19 -0.76 -4.99
CA GLY A 171 -7.23 -1.82 -4.00
C GLY A 171 -5.83 -2.30 -3.66
N TYR A 172 -5.60 -2.69 -2.41
CA TYR A 172 -4.33 -3.19 -1.91
C TYR A 172 -4.55 -4.51 -1.19
N ASP A 173 -3.70 -5.49 -1.48
CA ASP A 173 -3.79 -6.81 -0.87
C ASP A 173 -3.33 -6.78 0.60
N PRO A 174 -3.82 -7.71 1.44
CA PRO A 174 -3.17 -7.93 2.72
C PRO A 174 -1.73 -8.41 2.46
N PRO A 175 -0.78 -8.06 3.34
CA PRO A 175 0.56 -8.65 3.29
C PRO A 175 0.42 -10.16 3.28
N GLN A 176 0.92 -10.80 2.22
CA GLN A 176 0.98 -12.25 2.19
C GLN A 176 1.88 -12.68 3.35
N PRO A 177 1.45 -13.64 4.21
CA PRO A 177 2.32 -14.15 5.24
C PRO A 177 3.58 -14.67 4.57
N VAL A 178 4.69 -13.95 4.72
CA VAL A 178 5.97 -14.42 4.22
C VAL A 178 6.24 -15.68 5.03
N PRO A 179 6.31 -16.87 4.39
CA PRO A 179 6.62 -18.08 5.12
C PRO A 179 7.92 -17.83 5.87
N GLU A 180 7.92 -18.04 7.18
CA GLU A 180 9.13 -17.87 7.98
C GLU A 180 10.25 -18.58 7.24
N PRO A 181 11.31 -17.86 6.85
CA PRO A 181 12.18 -18.38 5.82
C PRO A 181 12.76 -19.69 6.33
N ALA A 182 12.70 -20.73 5.49
CA ALA A 182 13.23 -22.06 5.81
C ALA A 182 14.71 -22.00 6.21
N THR A 183 15.37 -20.85 5.99
CA THR A 183 16.66 -20.49 6.56
C THR A 183 16.72 -20.57 8.07
N MET A 184 15.67 -20.27 8.85
CA MET A 184 15.68 -20.43 10.31
C MET A 184 15.76 -21.91 10.71
N LEU A 185 14.98 -22.75 10.04
CA LEU A 185 15.03 -24.21 10.24
C LEU A 185 16.36 -24.77 9.74
N LEU A 186 16.84 -24.36 8.57
CA LEU A 186 18.12 -24.77 8.00
C LEU A 186 19.30 -24.29 8.86
N PHE A 187 19.21 -23.08 9.43
CA PHE A 187 20.18 -22.54 10.37
C PHE A 187 20.20 -23.38 11.65
N GLY A 188 19.03 -23.68 12.21
CA GLY A 188 18.89 -24.58 13.36
C GLY A 188 19.50 -25.97 13.09
N LEU A 189 19.16 -26.58 11.94
CA LEU A 189 19.70 -27.87 11.51
C LEU A 189 21.21 -27.80 11.25
N GLY A 190 21.70 -26.71 10.68
CA GLY A 190 23.13 -26.47 10.46
C GLY A 190 23.92 -26.42 11.77
N LEU A 191 23.39 -25.75 12.79
CA LEU A 191 23.99 -25.71 14.14
C LEU A 191 23.98 -27.09 14.81
N VAL A 192 22.86 -27.82 14.72
CA VAL A 192 22.78 -29.20 15.23
C VAL A 192 23.77 -30.12 14.52
N GLY A 193 23.92 -29.99 13.20
CA GLY A 193 24.89 -30.72 12.39
C GLY A 193 26.33 -30.44 12.83
N LEU A 194 26.70 -29.17 13.00
CA LEU A 194 28.02 -28.76 13.48
C LEU A 194 28.31 -29.27 14.90
N ALA A 195 27.34 -29.19 15.81
CA ALA A 195 27.45 -29.73 17.16
C ALA A 195 27.64 -31.26 17.16
N GLY A 196 26.94 -31.96 16.25
CA GLY A 196 27.08 -33.41 16.04
C GLY A 196 28.47 -33.81 15.55
N ILE A 197 29.00 -33.11 14.54
CA ILE A 197 30.33 -33.38 13.97
C ILE A 197 31.44 -33.16 15.01
N ARG A 198 31.35 -32.12 15.84
CA ARG A 198 32.35 -31.84 16.89
C ARG A 198 32.52 -32.98 17.89
N ARG A 199 31.47 -33.74 18.18
CA ARG A 199 31.53 -34.90 19.09
C ARG A 199 32.32 -36.07 18.51
N LYS A 200 32.36 -36.20 17.17
CA LYS A 200 33.08 -37.29 16.49
C LYS A 200 34.60 -37.10 16.52
N PHE A 201 35.09 -35.86 16.51
CA PHE A 201 36.53 -35.54 16.48
C PHE A 201 37.20 -35.45 17.86
N LYS A 202 36.46 -35.63 18.96
CA LYS A 202 37.00 -35.65 20.33
C LYS A 202 37.24 -37.06 20.90
N LYS A 203 37.02 -38.10 20.09
CA LYS A 203 37.47 -39.46 20.37
C LYS A 203 38.73 -39.73 19.56
#